data_AF-A0A0C7MSZ1-F1
#
_entry.id   AF-A0A0C7MSZ1-F1
#
_cell.length_a   1.000
_cell.length_b   1.000
_cell.length_c   1.000
_cell.angle_alpha   90.00
_cell.angle_beta   90.00
_cell.angle_gamma   90.00
#
_symmetry.space_group_name_H-M   'P 1'
#
loop_
_entity.id
_entity.type
_entity.pdbx_description
1 polymer ?
#
loop_
_entity_poly.entity_id
_entity_poly.type
_entity_poly.pdbx_seq_one_letter_code
_entity_poly.pdbx_strand_id
1 'polypeptide(L)'
;MPRIRFFDVAAFGLVGFVGIYTGTQFFEPIIIDRLRKDGNLRTDVEIPQYDEEGNPVSPKSMLDLREDMEKIQQQQKGILSDLQQQQQQQLDQKK
;
A
#
# COMPACT_ATOMS: atom_id res chain seq x y z
N MET A 1 23.31 32.59 18.33
CA MET A 1 22.84 31.19 18.14
C MET A 1 21.64 31.23 17.21
N PRO A 2 21.67 30.52 16.07
CA PRO A 2 20.54 30.49 15.15
C PRO A 2 19.33 29.85 15.85
N ARG A 3 18.19 30.54 15.85
CA ARG A 3 16.92 30.00 16.33
C ARG A 3 16.18 29.45 15.13
N ILE A 4 16.05 28.13 15.06
CA ILE A 4 15.28 27.46 14.02
C ILE A 4 13.81 27.85 14.24
N ARG A 5 13.23 28.56 13.28
CA ARG A 5 11.79 28.87 13.30
C ARG A 5 11.06 27.74 12.61
N PHE A 6 9.93 27.32 13.17
CA PHE A 6 9.08 26.27 12.61
C PHE A 6 8.71 26.55 11.15
N PHE A 7 8.42 27.82 10.82
CA PHE A 7 8.16 28.25 9.45
C PHE A 7 9.30 27.94 8.48
N ASP A 8 10.56 28.13 8.89
CA ASP A 8 11.71 27.86 8.03
C ASP A 8 11.79 26.35 7.74
N VAL A 9 11.59 25.50 8.76
CA VAL A 9 11.58 24.04 8.60
C VAL A 9 10.43 23.58 7.71
N ALA A 10 9.22 24.13 7.91
CA ALA A 10 8.05 23.81 7.10
C ALA A 10 8.24 24.23 5.64
N ALA A 11 8.81 25.40 5.39
CA ALA A 11 9.11 25.87 4.03
C ALA A 11 10.14 24.98 3.34
N PHE A 12 11.23 24.61 4.03
CA PHE A 12 12.21 23.66 3.50
C PHE A 12 11.61 22.29 3.21
N GLY A 13 10.76 21.78 4.10
CA GLY A 13 10.04 20.53 3.90
C GLY A 13 9.11 20.57 2.69
N LEU A 14 8.34 21.65 2.54
CA LEU A 14 7.42 21.83 1.43
C LEU A 14 8.15 21.94 0.09
N VAL A 15 9.20 22.77 0.02
CA VAL A 15 9.99 22.95 -1.21
C VAL A 15 10.71 21.65 -1.59
N GLY A 16 11.26 20.92 -0.61
CA GLY A 16 11.89 19.62 -0.83
C GLY A 16 10.89 18.58 -1.35
N PHE A 17 9.72 18.48 -0.72
CA PHE A 17 8.66 17.55 -1.12
C PHE A 17 8.15 17.84 -2.54
N VAL A 18 7.79 19.10 -2.83
CA VAL A 18 7.31 19.51 -4.16
C VAL A 18 8.40 19.31 -5.21
N GLY A 19 9.66 19.63 -4.89
CA GLY A 19 10.79 19.44 -5.80
C GLY A 19 11.03 17.97 -6.14
N ILE A 20 11.00 17.08 -5.14
CA ILE A 20 11.13 15.63 -5.37
C ILE A 20 9.96 15.11 -6.20
N TYR A 21 8.72 15.40 -5.79
CA TYR A 21 7.52 14.90 -6.49
C TYR A 21 7.45 15.36 -7.95
N THR A 22 7.72 16.65 -8.19
CA THR A 22 7.72 17.21 -9.55
C THR A 22 8.91 16.67 -10.36
N GLY A 23 10.07 16.52 -9.73
CA GLY A 23 11.26 15.95 -10.35
C GLY A 23 11.03 14.51 -10.79
N THR A 24 10.48 13.65 -9.93
CA THR A 24 10.20 12.25 -10.28
C THR A 24 9.21 12.17 -11.45
N GLN A 25 8.11 12.90 -11.40
CA GLN A 25 7.11 12.95 -12.47
C GLN A 25 7.69 13.44 -13.81
N PHE A 26 8.62 14.41 -13.78
CA PHE A 26 9.25 14.93 -14.99
C PHE A 26 10.33 14.00 -15.56
N PHE A 27 11.19 13.44 -14.70
CA PHE A 27 12.34 12.64 -15.14
C PHE A 27 11.99 11.19 -15.45
N GLU A 28 10.97 10.63 -14.80
CA GLU A 28 10.52 9.25 -15.03
C GLU A 28 10.29 8.91 -16.51
N PRO A 29 9.46 9.63 -17.28
CA PRO A 29 9.24 9.30 -18.69
C PRO A 29 10.51 9.42 -19.52
N ILE A 30 11.35 10.42 -19.23
CA ILE A 30 12.61 10.66 -19.96
C ILE A 30 13.60 9.51 -19.74
N ILE A 31 13.75 9.05 -18.51
CA ILE A 31 14.68 7.98 -18.14
C ILE A 31 14.17 6.64 -18.71
N ILE A 32 12.88 6.36 -18.58
CA ILE A 32 12.28 5.12 -19.10
C ILE A 32 12.44 5.05 -20.63
N ASP A 33 12.14 6.14 -21.36
CA ASP A 33 12.29 6.19 -22.81
C ASP A 33 13.74 6.01 -23.25
N ARG A 34 14.70 6.54 -22.48
CA ARG A 34 16.13 6.38 -22.75
C ARG A 34 16.58 4.94 -22.51
N LEU A 35 16.24 4.36 -21.36
CA LEU A 35 16.56 2.96 -21.02
C LEU A 35 15.95 1.98 -22.02
N ARG A 36 14.73 2.25 -22.50
CA ARG A 36 14.06 1.48 -23.55
C ARG A 36 14.83 1.55 -24.87
N LYS A 37 15.25 2.74 -25.31
CA LYS A 37 16.02 2.93 -26.55
C LYS A 37 17.40 2.28 -26.49
N ASP A 38 18.04 2.34 -25.33
CA ASP A 38 19.39 1.81 -25.13
C ASP A 38 19.40 0.29 -24.90
N GLY A 39 18.23 -0.38 -24.91
CA GLY A 39 18.13 -1.85 -24.74
C GLY A 39 18.50 -2.38 -23.36
N ASN A 40 18.75 -1.47 -22.40
CA ASN A 40 19.10 -1.79 -21.01
C ASN A 40 17.87 -1.89 -20.11
N LEU A 41 16.67 -1.73 -20.66
CA LEU A 41 15.44 -1.96 -19.93
C LEU A 41 15.22 -3.47 -19.80
N ARG A 42 15.34 -3.96 -18.57
CA ARG A 42 15.11 -5.36 -18.23
C ARG A 42 13.64 -5.72 -18.52
N THR A 43 13.39 -6.46 -19.60
CA THR A 43 12.02 -6.80 -20.08
C THR A 43 11.42 -8.03 -19.38
N ASP A 44 12.24 -8.75 -18.62
CA ASP A 44 11.91 -9.96 -17.87
C ASP A 44 11.31 -9.68 -16.47
N VAL A 45 11.16 -8.41 -16.10
CA VAL A 45 10.48 -7.98 -14.89
C VAL A 45 9.33 -7.06 -15.30
N GLU A 46 8.11 -7.41 -14.90
CA GLU A 46 6.94 -6.57 -15.16
C GLU A 46 7.15 -5.21 -14.48
N ILE A 47 7.16 -4.15 -15.28
CA ILE A 47 7.26 -2.79 -14.78
C ILE A 47 5.95 -2.51 -14.04
N PRO A 48 5.99 -2.23 -12.72
CA PRO A 48 4.79 -1.85 -11.99
C PRO A 48 4.22 -0.60 -12.65
N GLN A 49 3.01 -0.73 -13.17
CA GLN A 49 2.28 0.40 -13.71
C GLN A 49 1.81 1.22 -12.51
N TYR A 50 1.99 2.53 -12.56
CA TYR A 50 1.43 3.46 -11.57
C TYR A 50 0.38 4.33 -12.24
N ASP A 51 -0.71 4.61 -11.53
CA ASP A 51 -1.72 5.56 -11.98
C ASP A 51 -1.21 7.01 -11.83
N GLU A 52 -2.00 7.98 -12.31
CA GLU A 52 -1.67 9.42 -12.24
C GLU A 52 -1.52 9.93 -10.79
N GLU A 53 -1.93 9.12 -9.81
CA GLU A 53 -1.87 9.38 -8.38
C GLU A 53 -0.67 8.67 -7.71
N GLY A 54 0.11 7.90 -8.48
CA GLY A 54 1.29 7.17 -8.02
C GLY A 54 0.98 5.84 -7.33
N ASN A 55 -0.23 5.32 -7.45
CA ASN A 55 -0.61 4.00 -6.90
C ASN A 55 -0.40 2.90 -7.94
N PRO A 56 0.07 1.71 -7.53
CA PRO A 56 0.27 0.59 -8.44
C PRO A 56 -1.07 0.08 -9.01
N VAL A 57 -1.21 0.01 -10.34
CA VAL A 57 -2.49 -0.30 -11.02
C VAL A 57 -2.86 -1.79 -10.99
N SER A 58 -1.99 -2.69 -10.47
CA SER A 58 -2.31 -4.13 -10.33
C SER A 58 -1.34 -4.90 -9.40
N PRO A 59 -1.82 -5.84 -8.55
CA PRO A 59 -3.06 -5.75 -7.79
C PRO A 59 -2.85 -6.09 -6.31
N LYS A 60 -3.11 -5.11 -5.46
CA LYS A 60 -3.95 -5.22 -4.24
C LYS A 60 -4.11 -3.78 -3.78
N SER A 61 -5.16 -3.13 -4.29
CA SER A 61 -5.54 -1.83 -3.78
C SER A 61 -5.69 -1.97 -2.26
N MET A 62 -5.24 -0.98 -1.48
CA MET A 62 -5.45 -0.97 -0.03
C MET A 62 -6.93 -1.13 0.35
N LEU A 63 -7.83 -0.85 -0.59
CA LEU A 63 -9.26 -1.14 -0.50
C LEU A 63 -9.55 -2.65 -0.48
N ASP A 64 -8.96 -3.42 -1.40
CA ASP A 64 -9.09 -4.88 -1.47
C ASP A 64 -8.52 -5.56 -0.21
N LEU A 65 -7.43 -5.02 0.32
CA LEU A 65 -6.81 -5.50 1.57
C LEU A 65 -7.70 -5.30 2.79
N ARG A 66 -8.50 -4.23 2.83
CA ARG A 66 -9.49 -4.01 3.90
C ARG A 66 -10.65 -4.99 3.78
N GLU A 67 -11.13 -5.22 2.57
CA GLU A 67 -12.22 -6.17 2.34
C GLU A 67 -11.80 -7.61 2.69
N ASP A 68 -10.56 -7.99 2.34
CA ASP A 68 -9.95 -9.27 2.75
C ASP A 68 -9.83 -9.38 4.28
N MET A 69 -9.41 -8.31 4.96
CA MET A 69 -9.33 -8.27 6.43
C MET A 69 -10.68 -8.46 7.10
N GLU A 70 -11.74 -7.80 6.60
CA GLU A 70 -13.09 -7.93 7.13
C GLU A 70 -13.64 -9.35 6.97
N LYS A 71 -13.41 -9.98 5.81
CA LYS A 71 -13.79 -11.39 5.56
C LYS A 71 -13.08 -12.33 6.53
N ILE A 72 -11.78 -12.17 6.76
CA ILE A 72 -11.01 -12.98 7.72
C ILE A 72 -11.56 -12.81 9.14
N GLN A 73 -11.95 -11.58 9.52
CA GLN A 73 -12.48 -11.29 10.86
C GLN A 73 -13.86 -11.93 11.10
N GLN A 74 -14.74 -11.87 10.10
CA GLN A 74 -16.07 -12.50 10.17
C GLN A 74 -15.94 -14.03 10.24
N GLN A 75 -15.05 -14.60 9.44
CA GLN A 75 -14.80 -16.04 9.42
C GLN A 75 -14.27 -16.54 10.77
N GLN A 76 -13.34 -15.81 11.40
CA GLN A 76 -12.86 -16.16 12.74
C GLN A 76 -13.96 -16.12 13.80
N LYS A 77 -14.84 -15.10 13.76
CA LYS A 77 -15.97 -15.01 14.70
C LYS A 77 -16.94 -16.18 14.54
N GLY A 78 -17.27 -16.55 13.31
CA GLY A 78 -18.14 -17.70 13.01
C GLY A 78 -17.57 -19.01 13.54
N ILE A 79 -16.28 -19.28 13.28
CA ILE A 79 -15.59 -20.47 13.78
C ILE A 79 -15.61 -20.52 15.32
N LEU A 80 -15.41 -19.39 15.99
CA LEU A 80 -15.40 -19.32 17.45
C LEU A 80 -16.79 -19.61 18.05
N SER A 81 -17.86 -19.10 17.44
CA SER A 81 -19.23 -19.37 17.87
C SER A 81 -19.63 -20.84 17.68
N ASP A 82 -19.23 -21.44 16.57
CA ASP A 82 -19.53 -22.85 16.28
C ASP A 82 -18.83 -23.80 17.27
N LEU A 83 -17.58 -23.49 17.63
CA LEU A 83 -16.83 -24.20 18.66
C LEU A 83 -17.49 -24.12 20.05
N GLN A 84 -18.07 -22.97 20.40
CA GLN A 84 -18.80 -22.81 21.66
C GLN A 84 -20.08 -23.63 21.69
N GLN A 85 -20.86 -23.60 20.60
CA GLN A 85 -22.11 -24.36 20.52
C GLN A 85 -21.85 -25.87 20.59
N GLN A 86 -20.79 -26.36 19.95
CA GLN A 86 -20.41 -27.78 20.04
C GLN A 86 -20.01 -28.19 21.46
N GLN A 87 -19.28 -27.34 22.19
CA GLN A 87 -18.93 -27.66 23.58
C GLN A 87 -20.17 -27.70 24.48
N GLN A 88 -21.13 -26.80 24.25
CA GLN A 88 -22.34 -26.74 25.04
C GLN A 88 -23.26 -27.94 24.78
N GLN A 89 -23.40 -28.36 23.52
CA GLN A 89 -24.14 -29.58 23.16
C GLN A 89 -23.47 -30.85 23.73
N GLN A 90 -22.13 -30.91 23.79
CA GLN A 90 -21.42 -32.01 24.42
C GLN A 90 -21.58 -32.03 25.94
N LEU A 91 -21.72 -30.88 26.57
CA LEU A 91 -22.00 -30.75 28.00
C LEU A 91 -23.45 -31.17 28.33
N ASP A 92 -24.40 -30.81 27.48
CA ASP A 92 -25.81 -31.17 27.64
C ASP A 92 -26.06 -32.66 27.36
N GLN A 93 -25.30 -33.31 26.47
CA GLN A 93 -25.36 -34.77 26.30
C GLN A 93 -24.68 -35.58 27.41
N LYS A 94 -23.88 -34.93 28.28
CA LYS A 94 -23.19 -35.59 29.40
C LYS A 94 -23.95 -35.56 30.73
N LYS A 95 -25.12 -34.91 30.78
CA LYS A 95 -26.04 -34.93 31.93
C LYS A 95 -27.17 -35.94 31.70
#